data_AF-A0A7C1D6Z7-F1
#
_entry.id   AF-A0A7C1D6Z7-F1
#
_cell.length_a   1.000
_cell.length_b   1.000
_cell.length_c   1.000
_cell.angle_alpha   90.00
_cell.angle_beta   90.00
_cell.angle_gamma   90.00
#
_symmetry.space_group_name_H-M   'P 1'
#
loop_
_entity.id
_entity.type
_entity.pdbx_description
1 polymer ?
#
loop_
_entity_poly.entity_id
_entity_poly.type
_entity_poly.pdbx_seq_one_letter_code
_entity_poly.pdbx_strand_id
1 'polypeptide(L)'
;MEILISIVSFVLGMLTIYMTAYSKAKGRNLALIEDISRLEDEKQRIIAKYNAETEEIRKQHSLDIEKRKYQYEDKRAQFTKFFALLDEFNSKGYKVFVERFSPMMNEFLVPYIEDGEAQNNAIGMFNERTQTLFNELYEEQIKVNNETNTIRLVSSPEIDALLDKLELAIKKSTDDTVEMMRFMSTPQFWGDQGLIAPYQQQAEESGKLVQHCRNKLRERMKHELNEI
;
A
#
# COMPACT_ATOMS: atom_id res chain seq x y z
N MET A 1 -12.63 -42.64 -101.81
CA MET A 1 -11.66 -42.56 -100.69
C MET A 1 -11.67 -41.19 -100.01
N GLU A 2 -11.76 -40.07 -100.74
CA GLU A 2 -11.71 -38.70 -100.16
C GLU A 2 -12.81 -38.37 -99.13
N ILE A 3 -14.05 -38.83 -99.34
CA ILE A 3 -15.16 -38.62 -98.39
C ILE A 3 -14.89 -39.33 -97.06
N LEU A 4 -14.33 -40.55 -97.11
CA LEU A 4 -13.99 -41.33 -95.92
C LEU A 4 -12.88 -40.64 -95.11
N ILE A 5 -11.87 -40.10 -95.81
CA ILE A 5 -10.76 -39.35 -95.21
C ILE A 5 -11.26 -38.04 -94.57
N SER A 6 -12.24 -37.37 -95.19
CA SER A 6 -12.86 -36.13 -94.66
C SER A 6 -13.67 -36.38 -93.39
N ILE A 7 -14.42 -37.50 -93.34
CA ILE A 7 -15.17 -37.89 -92.14
C ILE A 7 -14.21 -38.27 -90.99
N VAL A 8 -13.17 -39.04 -91.28
CA VAL A 8 -12.17 -39.44 -90.28
C VAL A 8 -11.41 -38.23 -89.72
N SER A 9 -11.03 -37.28 -90.57
CA SER A 9 -10.35 -36.04 -90.14
C SER A 9 -11.26 -35.14 -89.30
N PHE A 10 -12.56 -35.05 -89.62
CA PHE A 10 -13.54 -34.33 -88.81
C PHE A 10 -13.73 -34.94 -87.42
N VAL A 11 -13.87 -36.27 -87.33
CA VAL A 11 -13.98 -36.99 -86.04
C VAL A 11 -12.70 -36.84 -85.22
N LEU A 12 -11.53 -36.93 -85.85
CA LEU A 12 -10.25 -36.65 -85.18
C LEU A 12 -10.15 -35.21 -84.67
N GLY A 13 -10.63 -34.22 -85.44
CA GLY A 13 -10.70 -32.82 -85.04
C GLY A 13 -11.62 -32.59 -83.82
N MET A 14 -12.80 -33.22 -83.80
CA MET A 14 -13.69 -33.18 -82.63
C MET A 14 -13.04 -33.82 -81.40
N LEU A 15 -12.36 -34.95 -81.58
CA LEU A 15 -11.74 -35.69 -80.50
C LEU A 15 -10.55 -34.93 -79.90
N THR A 16 -9.75 -34.23 -80.71
CA THR A 16 -8.66 -33.36 -80.22
C THR A 16 -9.18 -32.12 -79.50
N ILE A 17 -10.24 -31.47 -79.99
CA ILE A 17 -10.89 -30.35 -79.30
C ILE A 17 -11.46 -30.79 -77.95
N TYR A 18 -12.17 -31.93 -77.92
CA TYR A 18 -12.71 -32.51 -76.68
C TYR A 18 -11.60 -32.83 -75.68
N MET A 19 -10.53 -33.51 -76.12
CA MET A 19 -9.39 -33.86 -75.25
C MET A 19 -8.68 -32.62 -74.70
N THR A 20 -8.58 -31.55 -75.50
CA THR A 20 -7.97 -30.29 -75.07
C THR A 20 -8.85 -29.56 -74.07
N ALA A 21 -10.16 -29.47 -74.32
CA ALA A 21 -11.12 -28.86 -73.40
C ALA A 21 -11.20 -29.64 -72.06
N TYR A 22 -11.23 -30.97 -72.13
CA TYR A 22 -11.23 -31.85 -70.96
C TYR A 22 -9.94 -31.72 -70.15
N SER A 23 -8.77 -31.74 -70.82
CA SER A 23 -7.48 -31.58 -70.14
C SER A 23 -7.35 -30.21 -69.46
N LYS A 24 -7.82 -29.14 -70.12
CA LYS A 24 -7.85 -27.78 -69.55
C LYS A 24 -8.82 -27.68 -68.36
N ALA A 25 -10.02 -28.27 -68.47
CA ALA A 25 -11.00 -28.30 -67.38
C ALA A 25 -10.50 -29.11 -66.19
N LYS A 26 -9.91 -30.29 -66.42
CA LYS A 26 -9.30 -31.13 -65.38
C LYS A 26 -8.14 -30.43 -64.69
N GLY A 27 -7.25 -29.80 -65.46
CA GLY A 27 -6.12 -29.02 -64.91
C GLY A 27 -6.60 -27.86 -64.05
N ARG A 28 -7.61 -27.11 -64.50
CA ARG A 28 -8.21 -26.02 -63.72
C ARG A 28 -8.87 -26.52 -62.44
N ASN A 29 -9.55 -27.67 -62.48
CA ASN A 29 -10.22 -28.23 -61.31
C ASN A 29 -9.20 -28.72 -60.26
N LEU A 30 -8.09 -29.33 -60.70
CA LEU A 30 -6.99 -29.70 -59.82
C LEU A 30 -6.34 -28.48 -59.15
N ALA A 31 -6.07 -27.42 -59.93
CA ALA A 31 -5.53 -26.17 -59.39
C ALA A 31 -6.48 -25.52 -58.36
N LEU A 32 -7.79 -25.56 -58.61
CA LEU A 32 -8.79 -25.05 -57.66
C LEU A 32 -8.81 -25.85 -56.35
N ILE A 33 -8.69 -27.18 -56.41
CA ILE A 33 -8.63 -28.02 -55.20
C ILE A 33 -7.36 -27.72 -54.40
N GLU A 34 -6.21 -27.56 -55.08
CA GLU A 34 -4.95 -27.19 -54.45
C GLU A 34 -5.02 -25.80 -53.79
N ASP A 35 -5.58 -24.81 -54.50
CA ASP A 35 -5.78 -23.47 -53.95
C ASP A 35 -6.73 -23.47 -52.73
N ILE A 36 -7.82 -24.25 -52.77
CA ILE A 36 -8.74 -24.41 -51.63
C ILE A 36 -8.00 -25.01 -50.42
N SER A 37 -7.22 -26.09 -50.64
CA SER A 37 -6.43 -26.71 -49.58
C SER A 37 -5.43 -25.73 -48.98
N ARG A 38 -4.73 -24.95 -49.82
CA ARG A 38 -3.78 -23.93 -49.36
C ARG A 38 -4.48 -22.86 -48.53
N LEU A 39 -5.64 -22.37 -48.98
CA LEU A 39 -6.42 -21.36 -48.27
C LEU A 39 -6.95 -21.88 -46.93
N GLU A 40 -7.36 -23.14 -46.83
CA GLU A 40 -7.76 -23.75 -45.57
C GLU A 40 -6.59 -23.87 -44.59
N ASP A 41 -5.42 -24.30 -45.07
CA ASP A 41 -4.20 -24.38 -44.26
C ASP A 41 -3.76 -22.99 -43.76
N GLU A 42 -3.76 -21.98 -44.63
CA GLU A 42 -3.45 -20.59 -44.27
C GLU A 42 -4.46 -20.05 -43.25
N LYS A 43 -5.75 -20.28 -43.47
CA LYS A 43 -6.81 -19.91 -42.51
C LYS A 43 -6.57 -20.57 -41.16
N GLN A 44 -6.28 -21.87 -41.13
CA GLN A 44 -6.07 -22.58 -39.87
C GLN A 44 -4.81 -22.11 -39.14
N ARG A 45 -3.73 -21.80 -39.88
CA ARG A 45 -2.52 -21.18 -39.33
C ARG A 45 -2.81 -19.81 -38.72
N ILE A 46 -3.58 -18.97 -39.42
CA ILE A 46 -3.97 -17.64 -38.94
C ILE A 46 -4.82 -17.76 -37.67
N ILE A 47 -5.82 -18.65 -37.66
CA ILE A 47 -6.67 -18.91 -36.48
C ILE A 47 -5.83 -19.38 -35.30
N ALA A 48 -4.94 -20.36 -35.51
CA ALA A 48 -4.07 -20.88 -34.46
C ALA A 48 -3.16 -19.79 -33.89
N LYS A 49 -2.58 -18.94 -34.76
CA LYS A 49 -1.75 -17.81 -34.37
C LYS A 49 -2.52 -16.83 -33.48
N TYR A 50 -3.69 -16.35 -33.92
CA TYR A 50 -4.47 -15.38 -33.15
C TYR A 50 -5.05 -15.97 -31.86
N ASN A 51 -5.40 -17.25 -31.84
CA ASN A 51 -5.81 -17.93 -30.62
C ASN A 51 -4.68 -17.99 -29.59
N ALA A 52 -3.46 -18.32 -30.04
CA ALA A 52 -2.28 -18.33 -29.16
C ALA A 52 -1.96 -16.92 -28.63
N GLU A 53 -1.98 -15.89 -29.49
CA GLU A 53 -1.79 -14.49 -29.07
C GLU A 53 -2.85 -14.03 -28.08
N THR A 54 -4.13 -14.37 -28.31
CA THR A 54 -5.23 -14.01 -27.41
C THR A 54 -5.09 -14.71 -26.06
N GLU A 55 -4.68 -15.96 -26.03
CA GLU A 55 -4.51 -16.71 -24.80
C GLU A 55 -3.32 -16.20 -23.97
N GLU A 56 -2.22 -15.84 -24.63
CA GLU A 56 -1.08 -15.21 -23.95
C GLU A 56 -1.47 -13.86 -23.33
N ILE A 57 -2.20 -13.03 -24.08
CA ILE A 57 -2.73 -11.76 -23.57
C ILE A 57 -3.66 -11.99 -22.38
N ARG A 58 -4.56 -12.99 -22.43
CA ARG A 58 -5.43 -13.33 -21.30
C ARG A 58 -4.65 -13.76 -20.08
N LYS A 59 -3.65 -14.62 -20.26
CA LYS A 59 -2.79 -15.09 -19.18
C LYS A 59 -2.04 -13.92 -18.54
N GLN A 60 -1.48 -13.02 -19.35
CA GLN A 60 -0.78 -11.83 -18.87
C GLN A 60 -1.72 -10.92 -18.07
N HIS A 61 -2.94 -10.66 -18.58
CA HIS A 61 -3.93 -9.87 -17.84
C HIS A 61 -4.39 -10.55 -16.55
N SER A 62 -4.59 -11.87 -16.55
CA SER A 62 -4.96 -12.62 -15.34
C SER A 62 -3.88 -12.52 -14.28
N LEU A 63 -2.61 -12.64 -14.67
CA LEU A 63 -1.46 -12.48 -13.76
C LEU A 63 -1.36 -11.05 -13.23
N ASP A 64 -1.59 -10.03 -14.07
CA ASP A 64 -1.58 -8.63 -13.63
C ASP A 64 -2.71 -8.35 -12.62
N ILE A 65 -3.91 -8.85 -12.89
CA ILE A 65 -5.06 -8.73 -11.97
C ILE A 65 -4.76 -9.40 -10.63
N GLU A 66 -4.22 -10.62 -10.64
CA GLU A 66 -3.88 -11.35 -9.42
C GLU A 66 -2.79 -10.63 -8.61
N LYS A 67 -1.76 -10.12 -9.31
CA LYS A 67 -0.69 -9.33 -8.69
C LYS A 67 -1.25 -8.06 -8.03
N ARG A 68 -2.08 -7.30 -8.73
CA ARG A 68 -2.73 -6.09 -8.19
C ARG A 68 -3.61 -6.41 -6.99
N LYS A 69 -4.39 -7.49 -7.07
CA LYS A 69 -5.23 -7.94 -5.95
C LYS A 69 -4.38 -8.25 -4.72
N TYR A 70 -3.31 -9.01 -4.89
CA TYR A 70 -2.39 -9.33 -3.79
C TYR A 70 -1.75 -8.07 -3.20
N GLN A 71 -1.26 -7.17 -4.05
CA GLN A 71 -0.67 -5.89 -3.62
C GLN A 71 -1.67 -5.03 -2.84
N TYR A 72 -2.92 -4.96 -3.30
CA TYR A 72 -3.98 -4.24 -2.60
C TYR A 72 -4.27 -4.86 -1.22
N GLU A 73 -4.42 -6.18 -1.15
CA GLU A 73 -4.74 -6.88 0.10
C GLU A 73 -3.63 -6.72 1.13
N ASP A 74 -2.37 -6.92 0.73
CA ASP A 74 -1.20 -6.76 1.59
C ASP A 74 -1.07 -5.31 2.09
N LYS A 75 -1.10 -4.34 1.17
CA LYS A 75 -1.00 -2.91 1.53
C LYS A 75 -2.12 -2.47 2.47
N ARG A 76 -3.37 -2.88 2.20
CA ARG A 76 -4.52 -2.56 3.05
C ARG A 76 -4.34 -3.15 4.45
N ALA A 77 -3.84 -4.38 4.57
CA ALA A 77 -3.58 -5.01 5.85
C ALA A 77 -2.51 -4.25 6.64
N GLN A 78 -1.40 -3.89 6.00
CA GLN A 78 -0.32 -3.12 6.62
C GLN A 78 -0.80 -1.75 7.09
N PHE A 79 -1.51 -1.00 6.24
CA PHE A 79 -2.05 0.32 6.60
C PHE A 79 -3.04 0.23 7.77
N THR A 80 -3.90 -0.79 7.79
CA THR A 80 -4.86 -1.01 8.89
C THR A 80 -4.13 -1.31 10.20
N LYS A 81 -3.13 -2.20 10.17
CA LYS A 81 -2.31 -2.54 11.34
C LYS A 81 -1.62 -1.29 11.90
N PHE A 82 -1.02 -0.49 11.04
CA PHE A 82 -0.32 0.73 11.45
C PHE A 82 -1.25 1.76 12.09
N PHE A 83 -2.45 1.97 11.52
CA PHE A 83 -3.41 2.89 12.13
C PHE A 83 -3.96 2.40 13.47
N ALA A 84 -4.16 1.09 13.64
CA ALA A 84 -4.52 0.52 14.94
C ALA A 84 -3.44 0.81 15.99
N LEU A 85 -2.16 0.69 15.61
CA LEU A 85 -1.03 1.00 16.49
C LEU A 85 -0.94 2.50 16.82
N LEU A 86 -1.21 3.40 15.87
CA LEU A 86 -1.28 4.84 16.12
C LEU A 86 -2.44 5.20 17.08
N ASP A 87 -3.58 4.54 16.95
CA ASP A 87 -4.72 4.76 17.85
C ASP A 87 -4.39 4.25 19.27
N GLU A 88 -3.70 3.11 19.39
CA GLU A 88 -3.21 2.60 20.67
C GLU A 88 -2.20 3.56 21.31
N PHE A 89 -1.24 4.07 20.55
CA PHE A 89 -0.26 5.06 21.00
C PHE A 89 -0.95 6.31 21.58
N ASN A 90 -1.91 6.88 20.84
CA ASN A 90 -2.66 8.06 21.30
C ASN A 90 -3.46 7.78 22.58
N SER A 91 -4.08 6.59 22.67
CA SER A 91 -4.80 6.17 23.87
C SER A 91 -3.87 6.01 25.07
N LYS A 92 -2.69 5.41 24.89
CA LYS A 92 -1.69 5.26 25.94
C LYS A 92 -1.15 6.59 26.45
N GLY A 93 -0.89 7.56 25.57
CA GLY A 93 -0.44 8.90 25.98
C GLY A 93 -1.42 9.56 26.97
N TYR A 94 -2.72 9.52 26.66
CA TYR A 94 -3.75 10.02 27.55
C TYR A 94 -3.81 9.25 28.88
N LYS A 95 -3.77 7.91 28.83
CA LYS A 95 -3.80 7.06 30.03
C LYS A 95 -2.62 7.28 30.95
N VAL A 96 -1.41 7.39 30.40
CA VAL A 96 -0.19 7.67 31.18
C VAL A 96 -0.35 8.95 31.99
N PHE A 97 -0.89 10.00 31.39
CA PHE A 97 -1.07 11.27 32.09
C PHE A 97 -2.20 11.21 33.14
N VAL A 98 -3.41 10.79 32.73
CA VAL A 98 -4.61 10.86 33.60
C VAL A 98 -4.65 9.75 34.65
N GLU A 99 -4.28 8.52 34.29
CA GLU A 99 -4.43 7.36 35.17
C GLU A 99 -3.19 7.13 36.05
N ARG A 100 -2.03 7.72 35.73
CA ARG A 100 -0.79 7.47 36.46
C ARG A 100 -0.09 8.74 36.94
N PHE A 101 0.20 9.67 36.04
CA PHE A 101 0.95 10.88 36.42
C PHE A 101 0.15 11.79 37.37
N SER A 102 -1.12 12.06 37.07
CA SER A 102 -1.96 12.92 37.92
C SER A 102 -2.19 12.34 39.33
N PRO A 103 -2.53 11.04 39.51
CA PRO A 103 -2.58 10.42 40.83
C PRO A 103 -1.24 10.47 41.57
N MET A 104 -0.13 10.23 40.87
CA MET A 104 1.21 10.27 41.46
C MET A 104 1.57 11.68 41.99
N MET A 105 1.21 12.73 41.25
CA MET A 105 1.34 14.12 41.71
C MET A 105 0.51 14.38 42.97
N ASN A 106 -0.73 13.90 43.02
CA ASN A 106 -1.60 14.08 44.20
C ASN A 106 -1.06 13.33 45.43
N GLU A 107 -0.56 12.10 45.25
CA GLU A 107 0.09 11.32 46.31
C GLU A 107 1.37 11.99 46.82
N PHE A 108 2.09 12.70 45.95
CA PHE A 108 3.32 13.42 46.29
C PHE A 108 3.08 14.72 47.06
N LEU A 109 2.06 15.50 46.69
CA LEU A 109 1.82 16.84 47.27
C LEU A 109 1.49 16.81 48.77
N VAL A 110 0.90 15.72 49.29
CA VAL A 110 0.55 15.58 50.71
C VAL A 110 1.79 15.50 51.62
N PRO A 111 2.72 14.54 51.44
CA PRO A 111 3.96 14.47 52.23
C PRO A 111 4.97 15.57 51.90
N TYR A 112 4.86 16.25 50.75
CA TYR A 112 5.74 17.36 50.39
C TYR A 112 5.59 18.59 51.33
N ILE A 113 4.41 18.75 51.95
CA ILE A 113 4.11 19.83 52.90
C ILE A 113 4.73 19.55 54.29
N GLU A 114 5.12 18.30 54.56
CA GLU A 114 5.82 17.92 55.78
C GLU A 114 7.32 18.26 55.67
N ASP A 115 7.96 18.55 56.80
CA ASP A 115 9.39 18.89 56.86
C ASP A 115 10.23 17.66 57.25
N GLY A 116 11.37 17.44 56.61
CA GLY A 116 12.36 16.42 57.01
C GLY A 116 12.38 15.14 56.16
N GLU A 117 12.51 13.98 56.81
CA GLU A 117 12.79 12.69 56.13
C GLU A 117 11.64 12.22 55.22
N ALA A 118 10.39 12.50 55.59
CA ALA A 118 9.20 12.19 54.80
C ALA A 118 9.18 12.94 53.46
N GLN A 119 9.59 14.21 53.45
CA GLN A 119 9.67 15.04 52.25
C GLN A 119 10.72 14.51 51.26
N ASN A 120 11.93 14.20 51.76
CA ASN A 120 13.01 13.67 50.93
C ASN A 120 12.65 12.30 50.32
N ASN A 121 11.98 11.44 51.09
CA ASN A 121 11.51 10.15 50.58
C ASN A 121 10.42 10.32 49.50
N ALA A 122 9.46 11.22 49.72
CA ALA A 122 8.42 11.53 48.75
C ALA A 122 9.01 12.06 47.43
N ILE A 123 10.00 12.95 47.48
CA ILE A 123 10.72 13.47 46.30
C ILE A 123 11.43 12.33 45.56
N GLY A 124 12.11 11.43 46.28
CA GLY A 124 12.80 10.27 45.71
C GLY A 124 11.84 9.34 44.96
N MET A 125 10.75 8.92 45.61
CA MET A 125 9.73 8.04 45.03
C MET A 125 9.04 8.67 43.83
N PHE A 126 8.72 9.96 43.91
CA PHE A 126 8.06 10.68 42.82
C PHE A 126 8.96 10.76 41.57
N ASN A 127 10.25 11.07 41.75
CA ASN A 127 11.21 11.12 40.65
C ASN A 127 11.42 9.75 40.00
N GLU A 128 11.55 8.68 40.80
CA GLU A 128 11.71 7.31 40.29
C GLU A 128 10.51 6.92 39.41
N ARG A 129 9.29 7.08 39.95
CA ARG A 129 8.06 6.72 39.22
C ARG A 129 7.85 7.60 37.98
N THR A 130 8.22 8.88 38.04
CA THR A 130 8.16 9.79 36.89
C THR A 130 9.14 9.35 35.79
N GLN A 131 10.35 8.94 36.15
CA GLN A 131 11.32 8.41 35.19
C GLN A 131 10.82 7.12 34.52
N THR A 132 10.13 6.24 35.27
CA THR A 132 9.47 5.07 34.67
C THR A 132 8.46 5.48 33.60
N LEU A 133 7.61 6.48 33.86
CA LEU A 133 6.64 6.97 32.88
C LEU A 133 7.31 7.56 31.64
N PHE A 134 8.44 8.27 31.80
CA PHE A 134 9.20 8.78 30.66
C PHE A 134 9.71 7.65 29.78
N ASN A 135 10.30 6.62 30.38
CA ASN A 135 10.81 5.47 29.63
C ASN A 135 9.70 4.77 28.85
N GLU A 136 8.53 4.57 29.47
CA GLU A 136 7.38 3.97 28.79
C GLU A 136 6.89 4.80 27.58
N LEU A 137 6.82 6.13 27.71
CA LEU A 137 6.43 7.01 26.60
C LEU A 137 7.44 6.95 25.45
N TYR A 138 8.74 6.91 25.75
CA TYR A 138 9.78 6.75 24.73
C TYR A 138 9.73 5.36 24.07
N GLU A 139 9.46 4.29 24.82
CA GLU A 139 9.27 2.96 24.24
C GLU A 139 8.11 2.93 23.25
N GLU A 140 6.98 3.56 23.59
CA GLU A 140 5.82 3.64 22.70
C GLU A 140 6.13 4.48 21.45
N GLN A 141 6.87 5.58 21.58
CA GLN A 141 7.37 6.34 20.44
C GLN A 141 8.27 5.50 19.53
N ILE A 142 9.20 4.72 20.11
CA ILE A 142 10.09 3.84 19.35
C ILE A 142 9.29 2.77 18.58
N LYS A 143 8.23 2.22 19.18
CA LYS A 143 7.34 1.25 18.49
C LYS A 143 6.72 1.86 17.24
N VAL A 144 6.22 3.10 17.32
CA VAL A 144 5.65 3.79 16.16
C VAL A 144 6.70 4.01 15.07
N ASN A 145 7.91 4.46 15.44
CA ASN A 145 9.00 4.66 14.48
C ASN A 145 9.42 3.35 13.80
N ASN A 146 9.45 2.24 14.55
CA ASN A 146 9.80 0.94 14.00
C ASN A 146 8.76 0.44 13.00
N GLU A 147 7.47 0.56 13.32
CA GLU A 147 6.38 0.13 12.43
C GLU A 147 6.26 1.04 11.19
N THR A 148 6.70 2.29 11.30
CA THR A 148 6.81 3.20 10.16
C THR A 148 7.75 2.66 9.08
N ASN A 149 8.85 1.99 9.47
CA ASN A 149 9.75 1.33 8.51
C ASN A 149 9.10 0.17 7.77
N THR A 150 8.17 -0.56 8.41
CA THR A 150 7.41 -1.62 7.75
C THR A 150 6.49 -1.06 6.67
N ILE A 151 5.88 0.11 6.91
CA ILE A 151 5.04 0.76 5.92
C ILE A 151 5.85 1.23 4.70
N ARG A 152 7.05 1.76 4.92
CA ARG A 152 7.98 2.20 3.85
C ARG A 152 8.30 1.10 2.82
N LEU A 153 8.13 -0.18 3.16
CA LEU A 153 8.36 -1.28 2.22
C LEU A 153 7.28 -1.42 1.15
N VAL A 154 6.07 -0.94 1.45
CA VAL A 154 4.90 -1.10 0.56
C VAL A 154 4.37 0.24 0.05
N SER A 155 4.75 1.35 0.66
CA SER A 155 4.22 2.68 0.35
C SER A 155 4.93 3.40 -0.81
N SER A 156 4.27 4.45 -1.31
CA SER A 156 4.87 5.39 -2.25
C SER A 156 5.81 6.40 -1.55
N PRO A 157 6.72 7.06 -2.30
CA PRO A 157 7.58 8.12 -1.76
C PRO A 157 6.81 9.29 -1.12
N GLU A 158 5.58 9.55 -1.56
CA GLU A 158 4.75 10.60 -0.99
C GLU A 158 4.22 10.23 0.41
N ILE A 159 3.86 8.96 0.59
CA ILE A 159 3.54 8.43 1.92
C ILE A 159 4.78 8.47 2.80
N ASP A 160 5.96 8.10 2.28
CA ASP A 160 7.21 8.13 3.04
C ASP A 160 7.50 9.53 3.60
N ALA A 161 7.33 10.57 2.78
CA ALA A 161 7.49 11.96 3.23
C ALA A 161 6.44 12.39 4.28
N LEU A 162 5.24 11.80 4.27
CA LEU A 162 4.21 12.03 5.29
C LEU A 162 4.51 11.25 6.58
N LEU A 163 5.09 10.06 6.46
CA LEU A 163 5.58 9.26 7.58
C LEU A 163 6.70 9.99 8.32
N ASP A 164 7.68 10.56 7.61
CA ASP A 164 8.75 11.39 8.22
C ASP A 164 8.18 12.55 9.04
N LYS A 165 7.18 13.25 8.49
CA LYS A 165 6.50 14.36 9.18
C LYS A 165 5.73 13.88 10.41
N LEU A 166 5.14 12.70 10.35
CA LEU A 166 4.45 12.11 11.48
C LEU A 166 5.43 11.70 12.58
N GLU A 167 6.54 11.02 12.25
CA GLU A 167 7.60 10.66 13.20
C GLU A 167 8.14 11.90 13.93
N LEU A 168 8.42 12.97 13.19
CA LEU A 168 8.88 14.24 13.76
C LEU A 168 7.82 14.88 14.67
N ALA A 169 6.55 14.88 14.25
CA ALA A 169 5.45 15.43 15.05
C ALA A 169 5.23 14.62 16.34
N ILE A 170 5.27 13.29 16.27
CA ILE A 170 5.15 12.41 17.42
C ILE A 170 6.31 12.63 18.37
N LYS A 171 7.55 12.69 17.85
CA LYS A 171 8.71 13.01 18.67
C LYS A 171 8.54 14.33 19.41
N LYS A 172 8.20 15.40 18.69
CA LYS A 172 7.97 16.71 19.29
C LYS A 172 6.90 16.64 20.38
N SER A 173 5.78 15.96 20.11
CA SER A 173 4.70 15.83 21.09
C SER A 173 5.10 15.04 22.33
N THR A 174 5.89 13.98 22.19
CA THR A 174 6.43 13.23 23.32
C THR A 174 7.40 14.10 24.12
N ASP A 175 8.33 14.77 23.45
CA ASP A 175 9.32 15.65 24.06
C ASP A 175 8.63 16.79 24.85
N ASP A 176 7.65 17.47 24.25
CA ASP A 176 6.88 18.55 24.90
C ASP A 176 6.10 18.03 26.14
N THR A 177 5.55 16.82 26.05
CA THR A 177 4.83 16.20 27.18
C THR A 177 5.80 15.84 28.31
N VAL A 178 6.97 15.31 27.99
CA VAL A 178 8.02 15.00 28.98
C VAL A 178 8.56 16.29 29.61
N GLU A 179 8.76 17.35 28.85
CA GLU A 179 9.15 18.66 29.38
C GLU A 179 8.10 19.23 30.33
N MET A 180 6.82 19.15 29.96
CA MET A 180 5.71 19.55 30.81
C MET A 180 5.72 18.77 32.13
N MET A 181 5.77 17.44 32.07
CA MET A 181 5.81 16.59 33.27
C MET A 181 7.06 16.86 34.12
N ARG A 182 8.23 17.05 33.50
CA ARG A 182 9.48 17.40 34.20
C ARG A 182 9.36 18.73 34.92
N PHE A 183 8.74 19.74 34.31
CA PHE A 183 8.48 21.02 34.97
C PHE A 183 7.52 20.84 36.15
N MET A 184 6.49 19.99 36.01
CA MET A 184 5.58 19.64 37.10
C MET A 184 6.28 18.92 38.27
N SER A 185 7.44 18.33 38.03
CA SER A 185 8.30 17.72 39.05
C SER A 185 9.22 18.72 39.77
N THR A 186 9.09 20.03 39.52
CA THR A 186 9.99 21.04 40.09
C THR A 186 9.36 21.81 41.26
N PRO A 187 10.16 22.26 42.24
CA PRO A 187 9.68 23.11 43.33
C PRO A 187 9.01 24.41 42.86
N GLN A 188 9.44 24.94 41.72
CA GLN A 188 8.88 26.15 41.13
C GLN A 188 7.40 25.96 40.77
N PHE A 189 7.05 24.80 40.19
CA PHE A 189 5.66 24.47 39.87
C PHE A 189 4.82 24.20 41.13
N TRP A 190 5.40 23.56 42.14
CA TRP A 190 4.67 23.27 43.39
C TRP A 190 4.30 24.56 44.15
N GLY A 191 5.12 25.60 44.04
CA GLY A 191 4.84 26.92 44.61
C GLY A 191 3.85 27.77 43.80
N ASP A 192 3.90 27.70 42.47
CA ASP A 192 2.96 28.40 41.57
C ASP A 192 2.58 27.51 40.37
N GLN A 193 1.40 26.90 40.47
CA GLN A 193 0.88 26.01 39.42
C GLN A 193 0.51 26.76 38.14
N GLY A 194 0.35 28.10 38.17
CA GLY A 194 0.05 28.91 36.98
C GLY A 194 1.18 28.93 35.95
N LEU A 195 2.42 28.63 36.38
CA LEU A 195 3.61 28.61 35.52
C LEU A 195 3.60 27.47 34.48
N ILE A 196 2.66 26.52 34.57
CA ILE A 196 2.54 25.41 33.62
C ILE A 196 1.93 25.82 32.27
N ALA A 197 1.25 26.96 32.21
CA ALA A 197 0.46 27.36 31.04
C ALA A 197 1.24 27.34 29.70
N PRO A 198 2.50 27.82 29.62
CA PRO A 198 3.28 27.73 28.38
C PRO A 198 3.54 26.29 27.93
N TYR A 199 3.82 25.38 28.88
CA TYR A 199 4.08 23.97 28.58
C TYR A 199 2.81 23.24 28.13
N GLN A 200 1.67 23.55 28.75
CA GLN A 200 0.37 23.03 28.32
C GLN A 200 0.02 23.47 26.89
N GLN A 201 0.22 24.75 26.59
CA GLN A 201 -0.03 25.27 25.24
C GLN A 201 0.87 24.58 24.20
N GLN A 202 2.16 24.44 24.50
CA GLN A 202 3.12 23.77 23.62
C GLN A 202 2.74 22.31 23.36
N ALA A 203 2.36 21.56 24.40
CA ALA A 203 1.92 20.17 24.27
C ALA A 203 0.60 20.03 23.49
N GLU A 204 -0.32 20.99 23.64
CA GLU A 204 -1.57 21.01 22.87
C GLU A 204 -1.31 21.29 21.38
N GLU A 205 -0.41 22.23 21.07
CA GLU A 205 -0.02 22.55 19.69
C GLU A 205 0.67 21.37 19.00
N SER A 206 1.58 20.68 19.68
CA SER A 206 2.21 19.46 19.14
C SER A 206 1.21 18.32 18.96
N GLY A 207 0.25 18.16 19.88
CA GLY A 207 -0.81 17.17 19.76
C GLY A 207 -1.69 17.42 18.52
N LYS A 208 -2.06 18.69 18.27
CA LYS A 208 -2.78 19.09 17.05
C LYS A 208 -1.98 18.80 15.79
N LEU A 209 -0.66 19.03 15.81
CA LEU A 209 0.22 18.72 14.68
C LEU A 209 0.25 17.21 14.38
N VAL A 210 0.37 16.36 15.40
CA VAL A 210 0.29 14.89 15.25
C VAL A 210 -1.03 14.50 14.60
N GLN A 211 -2.15 15.03 15.08
CA GLN A 211 -3.48 14.74 14.53
C GLN A 211 -3.60 15.17 13.06
N HIS A 212 -3.05 16.33 12.71
CA HIS A 212 -3.03 16.82 11.34
C HIS A 212 -2.21 15.94 10.40
N CYS A 213 -0.98 15.58 10.80
CA CYS A 213 -0.11 14.68 10.04
C CYS A 213 -0.79 13.31 9.86
N ARG A 214 -1.38 12.75 10.91
CA ARG A 214 -2.12 11.49 10.88
C ARG A 214 -3.27 11.52 9.89
N ASN A 215 -4.06 12.59 9.90
CA ASN A 215 -5.20 12.72 8.98
C ASN A 215 -4.75 12.82 7.53
N LYS A 216 -3.70 13.61 7.24
CA LYS A 216 -3.13 13.70 5.88
C LYS A 216 -2.60 12.36 5.39
N LEU A 217 -1.87 11.64 6.23
CA LEU A 217 -1.36 10.31 5.94
C LEU A 217 -2.50 9.35 5.59
N ARG A 218 -3.57 9.36 6.39
CA ARG A 218 -4.75 8.51 6.17
C ARG A 218 -5.38 8.75 4.80
N GLU A 219 -5.60 10.01 4.44
CA GLU A 219 -6.22 10.34 3.16
C GLU A 219 -5.32 9.95 1.98
N ARG A 220 -4.00 10.12 2.09
CA ARG A 220 -3.09 9.67 1.03
C ARG A 220 -3.02 8.15 0.91
N MET A 221 -3.01 7.42 2.04
CA MET A 221 -3.08 5.95 2.05
C MET A 221 -4.35 5.42 1.40
N LYS A 222 -5.51 6.03 1.68
CA LYS A 222 -6.78 5.68 1.00
C LYS A 222 -6.70 5.92 -0.50
N HIS A 223 -6.13 7.05 -0.91
CA HIS A 223 -5.96 7.37 -2.32
C HIS A 223 -5.09 6.33 -3.02
N GLU A 224 -3.95 5.97 -2.42
CA GLU A 224 -3.04 4.97 -2.98
C GLU A 224 -3.67 3.59 -3.12
N LEU A 225 -4.53 3.18 -2.17
CA LEU A 225 -5.30 1.95 -2.28
C LEU A 225 -6.31 1.98 -3.43
N ASN A 226 -6.85 3.15 -3.78
CA ASN A 226 -7.81 3.29 -4.88
C ASN A 226 -7.15 3.33 -6.27
N GLU A 227 -5.82 3.54 -6.33
CA GLU A 227 -5.05 3.65 -7.59
C GLU A 227 -4.39 2.33 -8.04
N ILE A 228 -4.52 1.25 -7.28
CA ILE A 228 -3.98 -0.10 -7.59
C ILE A 228 -4.87 -0.80 -8.63
#